data_AF-H8YFH3-F1
#
_entry.id   AF-H8YFH3-F1
#
_cell.length_a   1.000
_cell.length_b   1.000
_cell.length_c   1.000
_cell.angle_alpha   90.00
_cell.angle_beta   90.00
_cell.angle_gamma   90.00
#
_symmetry.space_group_name_H-M   'P 1'
#
loop_
_entity.id
_entity.type
_entity.pdbx_description
1 polymer ?
#
loop_
_entity_poly.entity_id
_entity_poly.type
_entity_poly.pdbx_seq_one_letter_code
_entity_poly.pdbx_strand_id
1 'polypeptide(L)'
;FGQGLCNYGAAISLFTATLHASSRVFHRLFNNIMHCPSEFFDTTPKGRILDRCSSDVNCLDLVMPLNIRMVMSTAFQVLATIVVISLSTPIFLAVIVPIAFLYYF
;
A
#
# COMPACT_ATOMS: atom_id res chain seq x y z
N PHE A 1 -9.04 25.51 -6.86
CA PHE A 1 -10.15 24.57 -7.13
C PHE A 1 -9.69 23.20 -7.65
N GLY A 2 -8.86 23.10 -8.70
CA GLY A 2 -8.43 21.81 -9.27
C GLY A 2 -7.67 20.87 -8.32
N GLN A 3 -6.76 21.39 -7.50
CA GLN A 3 -5.99 20.59 -6.54
C GLN A 3 -6.88 19.91 -5.49
N GLY A 4 -7.90 20.63 -5.00
CA GLY A 4 -8.87 20.08 -4.06
C GLY A 4 -9.67 18.93 -4.68
N LEU A 5 -10.22 19.13 -5.88
CA LEU A 5 -10.98 18.10 -6.59
C LEU A 5 -10.15 16.83 -6.82
N CYS A 6 -8.91 16.99 -7.23
CA CYS A 6 -7.98 15.87 -7.47
C CYS A 6 -7.67 15.11 -6.17
N ASN A 7 -7.42 15.82 -5.07
CA ASN A 7 -7.16 15.19 -3.77
C ASN A 7 -8.38 14.43 -3.23
N TYR A 8 -9.59 14.98 -3.39
CA TYR A 8 -10.83 14.29 -3.02
C TYR A 8 -11.06 13.04 -3.88
N GLY A 9 -10.85 13.13 -5.21
CA GLY A 9 -10.95 11.99 -6.10
C GLY A 9 -9.95 10.89 -5.76
N ALA A 10 -8.70 11.26 -5.48
CA ALA A 10 -7.66 10.34 -5.05
C ALA A 10 -8.03 9.64 -3.73
N ALA A 11 -8.58 10.37 -2.75
CA ALA A 11 -9.03 9.81 -1.48
C ALA A 11 -10.14 8.77 -1.67
N ILE A 12 -11.16 9.08 -2.48
CA ILE A 12 -12.26 8.15 -2.79
C ILE A 12 -11.73 6.90 -3.51
N SER A 13 -10.83 7.07 -4.48
CA SER A 13 -10.24 5.96 -5.22
C SER A 13 -9.41 5.03 -4.31
N LEU A 14 -8.62 5.60 -3.40
CA LEU A 14 -7.83 4.83 -2.44
C LEU A 14 -8.70 4.09 -1.44
N PHE A 15 -9.74 4.74 -0.93
CA PHE A 15 -10.66 4.13 0.02
C PHE A 15 -11.40 2.94 -0.62
N THR A 16 -11.98 3.14 -1.80
CA THR A 16 -12.66 2.06 -2.55
C THR A 16 -11.71 0.94 -2.96
N ALA A 17 -10.48 1.24 -3.37
CA ALA A 17 -9.48 0.21 -3.69
C ALA A 17 -9.09 -0.62 -2.46
N THR A 18 -8.89 0.03 -1.32
CA THR A 18 -8.53 -0.62 -0.06
C THR A 18 -9.66 -1.52 0.44
N LEU A 19 -10.91 -1.05 0.41
CA LEU A 19 -12.07 -1.85 0.79
C LEU A 19 -12.22 -3.11 -0.07
N HIS A 20 -12.07 -2.98 -1.40
CA HIS A 20 -12.11 -4.15 -2.29
C HIS A 20 -10.95 -5.11 -2.04
N ALA A 21 -9.74 -4.58 -1.80
CA ALA A 21 -8.57 -5.40 -1.50
C ALA A 21 -8.75 -6.16 -0.18
N SER A 22 -9.19 -5.49 0.88
CA SER A 22 -9.48 -6.08 2.19
C SER A 22 -10.52 -7.19 2.10
N SER A 23 -11.66 -6.93 1.44
CA SER A 23 -12.71 -7.93 1.23
C SER A 23 -12.20 -9.17 0.46
N ARG A 24 -11.35 -8.96 -0.55
CA ARG A 24 -10.75 -10.06 -1.33
C ARG A 24 -9.75 -10.88 -0.50
N VAL A 25 -8.95 -10.22 0.33
CA VAL A 25 -8.02 -10.90 1.25
C VAL A 25 -8.80 -11.69 2.30
N PHE A 26 -9.85 -11.11 2.88
CA PHE A 26 -10.72 -11.78 3.83
C PHE A 26 -11.38 -13.03 3.22
N HIS A 27 -11.95 -12.93 2.02
CA HIS A 27 -12.56 -14.08 1.34
C HIS A 27 -11.56 -15.21 1.07
N ARG A 28 -10.32 -14.87 0.69
CA ARG A 28 -9.25 -15.86 0.49
C ARG A 28 -8.85 -16.53 1.81
N LEU A 29 -8.66 -15.75 2.86
CA LEU A 29 -8.38 -16.26 4.21
C LEU A 29 -9.49 -17.18 4.69
N PHE A 30 -10.74 -16.76 4.58
CA PHE A 30 -11.90 -17.55 4.97
C PHE A 30 -11.97 -18.87 4.19
N ASN A 31 -11.80 -18.82 2.87
CA ASN A 31 -11.80 -20.03 2.04
C ASN A 31 -10.66 -20.98 2.42
N ASN A 32 -9.47 -20.47 2.69
CA ASN A 32 -8.33 -21.28 3.11
C ASN A 32 -8.55 -21.92 4.49
N ILE A 33 -9.16 -21.20 5.42
CA ILE A 33 -9.51 -21.73 6.74
C ILE A 33 -10.55 -22.86 6.60
N MET A 34 -11.57 -22.71 5.75
CA MET A 34 -12.57 -23.75 5.52
C MET A 34 -11.99 -25.05 4.93
N HIS A 35 -10.85 -24.99 4.23
CA HIS A 35 -10.16 -26.14 3.67
C HIS A 35 -9.05 -26.70 4.57
N CYS A 36 -8.85 -26.14 5.78
CA CYS A 36 -7.85 -26.66 6.72
C CYS A 36 -8.29 -28.00 7.31
N PRO A 37 -7.35 -28.94 7.57
CA PRO A 37 -7.67 -30.21 8.22
C PRO A 37 -8.19 -29.96 9.64
N SER A 38 -9.08 -30.83 10.13
CA SER A 38 -9.69 -30.72 11.45
C SER A 38 -8.65 -30.65 12.59
N GLU A 39 -7.49 -31.31 12.45
CA GLU A 39 -6.37 -31.25 13.40
C GLU A 39 -5.85 -29.82 13.66
N PHE A 40 -5.96 -28.92 12.69
CA PHE A 40 -5.59 -27.52 12.84
C PHE A 40 -6.51 -26.78 13.83
N PHE A 41 -7.78 -27.17 13.88
CA PHE A 41 -8.78 -26.60 14.78
C PHE A 41 -8.76 -27.21 16.19
N ASP A 42 -8.12 -28.36 16.35
CA ASP A 42 -7.90 -28.99 17.66
C ASP A 42 -6.68 -28.41 18.39
N THR A 43 -5.64 -28.02 17.64
CA THR A 43 -4.42 -27.37 18.18
C THR A 43 -4.56 -25.86 18.35
N THR A 44 -5.43 -25.21 17.57
CA THR A 44 -5.64 -23.75 17.61
C THR A 44 -7.09 -23.43 17.97
N PRO A 45 -7.37 -22.78 19.12
CA PRO A 45 -8.74 -22.45 19.48
C PRO A 45 -9.34 -21.50 18.45
N LYS A 46 -10.56 -21.81 18.01
CA LYS A 46 -11.35 -21.07 17.01
C LYS A 46 -11.37 -19.55 17.26
N GLY A 47 -11.43 -19.15 18.53
CA GLY A 47 -11.38 -17.75 18.97
C GLY A 47 -10.07 -17.04 18.60
N ARG A 48 -8.91 -17.70 18.76
CA ARG A 48 -7.60 -17.12 18.42
C ARG A 48 -7.43 -16.89 16.92
N ILE A 49 -8.02 -17.75 16.08
CA ILE A 49 -8.02 -17.59 14.62
C ILE A 49 -8.87 -16.37 14.22
N LEU A 50 -10.06 -16.25 14.81
CA LEU A 50 -10.96 -15.11 14.58
C LEU A 50 -10.36 -13.80 15.07
N ASP A 51 -9.74 -13.78 16.26
CA ASP A 51 -9.08 -12.59 16.81
C ASP A 51 -7.95 -12.10 15.90
N ARG A 52 -7.12 -13.03 15.37
CA ARG A 52 -6.07 -12.70 14.41
C ARG A 52 -6.65 -12.18 13.10
N CYS A 53 -7.61 -12.90 12.51
CA CYS A 53 -8.21 -12.49 11.25
C CYS A 53 -8.88 -11.11 11.36
N SER A 54 -9.60 -10.86 12.46
CA SER A 54 -10.22 -9.56 12.74
C SER A 54 -9.18 -8.46 12.90
N SER A 55 -8.10 -8.69 13.67
CA SER A 55 -7.02 -7.72 13.83
C SER A 55 -6.29 -7.44 12.52
N ASP A 56 -6.06 -8.46 11.69
CA ASP A 56 -5.34 -8.36 10.42
C ASP A 56 -6.18 -7.58 9.40
N VAL A 57 -7.48 -7.87 9.30
CA VAL A 57 -8.42 -7.12 8.45
C VAL A 57 -8.52 -5.67 8.91
N ASN A 58 -8.61 -5.42 10.22
CA ASN A 58 -8.65 -4.07 10.77
C ASN A 58 -7.36 -3.29 10.45
N CYS A 59 -6.19 -3.95 10.48
CA CYS A 59 -4.93 -3.36 10.06
C CYS A 59 -4.93 -3.02 8.56
N LEU A 60 -5.44 -3.93 7.71
CA LEU A 60 -5.59 -3.69 6.27
C LEU A 60 -6.57 -2.55 5.96
N ASP A 61 -7.64 -2.37 6.73
CA ASP A 61 -8.62 -1.32 6.48
C ASP A 61 -8.15 0.07 6.95
N LEU A 62 -7.41 0.14 8.05
CA LEU A 62 -7.03 1.41 8.67
C LEU A 62 -5.61 1.85 8.32
N VAL A 63 -4.64 0.93 8.33
CA VAL A 63 -3.22 1.26 8.24
C VAL A 63 -2.71 1.25 6.79
N MET A 64 -3.11 0.26 5.98
CA MET A 64 -2.71 0.20 4.57
C MET A 64 -3.06 1.46 3.74
N PRO A 65 -4.28 2.02 3.79
CA PRO A 65 -4.60 3.17 2.95
C PRO A 65 -3.76 4.40 3.32
N LEU A 66 -3.45 4.58 4.61
CA LEU A 66 -2.56 5.64 5.09
C LEU A 66 -1.14 5.46 4.55
N ASN A 67 -0.60 4.24 4.64
CA ASN A 67 0.74 3.92 4.15
C ASN A 67 0.84 4.07 2.63
N ILE A 68 -0.14 3.55 1.87
CA ILE A 68 -0.18 3.68 0.41
C ILE A 68 -0.26 5.15 0.01
N ARG A 69 -1.09 5.95 0.69
CA ARG A 69 -1.19 7.38 0.44
C ARG A 69 0.14 8.09 0.68
N MET A 70 0.83 7.76 1.77
CA MET A 70 2.14 8.34 2.09
C MET A 70 3.18 7.96 1.04
N VAL A 71 3.31 6.68 0.70
CA VAL A 71 4.25 6.19 -0.32
C VAL A 71 3.98 6.84 -1.68
N MET A 72 2.71 6.91 -2.10
CA MET A 72 2.33 7.59 -3.34
C MET A 72 2.71 9.07 -3.30
N SER A 73 2.36 9.78 -2.22
CA SER A 73 2.67 11.20 -2.07
C SER A 73 4.17 11.45 -2.14
N THR A 74 4.97 10.68 -1.39
CA THR A 74 6.43 10.81 -1.38
C THR A 74 7.02 10.46 -2.75
N ALA A 75 6.55 9.39 -3.41
CA ALA A 75 7.02 9.02 -4.73
C ALA A 75 6.72 10.11 -5.78
N PHE A 76 5.50 10.64 -5.82
CA PHE A 76 5.16 11.74 -6.71
C PHE A 76 5.95 13.01 -6.40
N GLN A 77 6.19 13.30 -5.13
CA GLN A 77 7.00 14.46 -4.73
C GLN A 77 8.45 14.31 -5.18
N VAL A 78 9.07 13.14 -4.98
CA VAL A 78 10.43 12.84 -5.46
C VAL A 78 10.52 12.90 -6.98
N LEU A 79 9.54 12.33 -7.69
CA LEU A 79 9.49 12.41 -9.16
C LEU A 79 9.36 13.87 -9.62
N ALA A 80 8.48 14.64 -9.00
CA ALA A 80 8.29 16.05 -9.34
C ALA A 80 9.56 16.87 -9.08
N THR A 81 10.25 16.65 -7.96
CA THR A 81 11.50 17.37 -7.67
C THR A 81 12.59 17.01 -8.68
N ILE A 82 12.75 15.74 -9.03
CA ILE A 82 13.70 15.31 -10.06
C ILE A 82 13.39 16.00 -11.40
N VAL A 83 12.12 16.02 -11.83
CA VAL A 83 11.70 16.67 -13.07
C VAL A 83 11.99 18.17 -13.03
N VAL A 84 11.60 18.87 -11.96
CA VAL A 84 11.81 20.32 -11.83
C VAL A 84 13.29 20.68 -11.87
N ILE A 85 14.13 19.95 -11.13
CA ILE A 85 15.59 20.19 -11.11
C ILE A 85 16.20 19.91 -12.48
N SER A 86 15.77 18.83 -13.15
CA SER A 86 16.27 18.47 -14.49
C SER A 86 15.96 19.54 -15.54
N LEU A 87 14.79 20.17 -15.47
CA LEU A 87 14.40 21.27 -16.36
C LEU A 87 15.14 22.57 -16.03
N SER A 88 15.35 22.84 -14.74
CA SER A 88 16.03 24.07 -14.30
C SER A 88 17.53 24.03 -14.56
N THR A 89 18.17 22.87 -14.38
CA THR A 89 19.62 22.70 -14.53
C THR A 89 19.91 21.36 -15.22
N PRO A 90 19.98 21.31 -16.56
CA PRO A 90 20.14 20.04 -17.29
C PRO A 90 21.45 19.30 -16.97
N ILE A 91 22.49 20.02 -16.53
CA ILE A 91 23.78 19.45 -16.08
C ILE A 91 23.64 18.55 -14.84
N PHE A 92 22.63 18.76 -14.00
CA PHE A 92 22.36 17.92 -12.83
C PHE A 92 22.10 16.45 -13.20
N LEU A 93 21.52 16.20 -14.39
CA LEU A 93 21.20 14.87 -14.88
C LEU A 93 22.46 14.03 -15.13
N ALA A 94 23.56 14.65 -15.55
CA ALA A 94 24.84 13.97 -15.73
C ALA A 94 25.46 13.49 -14.41
N VAL A 95 25.16 14.16 -13.29
CA VAL A 95 25.65 13.80 -11.95
C VAL A 95 24.76 12.75 -11.28
N ILE A 96 23.45 12.75 -11.54
CA ILE A 96 22.52 11.82 -10.88
C ILE A 96 22.62 10.38 -11.43
N VAL A 97 22.94 10.22 -12.72
CA VAL A 97 23.10 8.91 -13.37
C VAL A 97 24.20 8.05 -12.71
N PRO A 98 25.44 8.54 -12.48
CA PRO A 98 26.46 7.74 -11.82
C PRO A 98 26.13 7.44 -10.35
N ILE A 99 25.46 8.36 -9.65
CA ILE A 99 25.03 8.14 -8.25
C ILE A 99 23.94 7.07 -8.19
N ALA A 100 22.95 7.10 -9.09
CA ALA A 100 21.90 6.09 -9.17
C ALA A 100 22.47 4.71 -9.52
N PHE A 101 23.45 4.65 -10.42
CA PHE A 101 24.16 3.42 -10.75
C PHE A 101 24.91 2.85 -9.52
N LEU A 102 25.63 3.70 -8.78
CA LEU A 102 26.31 3.31 -7.54
C LEU A 102 25.37 2.92 -6.40
N TYR A 103 24.16 3.47 -6.36
CA TYR A 103 23.17 3.10 -5.33
C TYR A 103 22.50 1.76 -5.63
N TYR A 104 22.41 1.39 -6.91
CA TYR A 104 21.81 0.13 -7.34
C TYR A 104 22.77 -1.07 -7.26
N PHE A 105 24.08 -0.81 -7.36
CA PHE A 105 25.16 -1.80 -7.23
C PHE A 105 25.71 -1.88 -5.82
#